data_AF-B3P7Q9-F1
#
_entry.id   AF-B3P7Q9-F1
#
_cell.length_a   1.000
_cell.length_b   1.000
_cell.length_c   1.000
_cell.angle_alpha   90.00
_cell.angle_beta   90.00
_cell.angle_gamma   90.00
#
_symmetry.space_group_name_H-M   'P 1'
#
loop_
_entity.id
_entity.type
_entity.pdbx_description
1 polymer ?
#
loop_
_entity_poly.entity_id
_entity_poly.type
_entity_poly.pdbx_seq_one_letter_code
_entity_poly.pdbx_strand_id
1 'polypeptide(L)'
;MWQNVVPIIQRGKGTYHPLKILFFGTDYFSLPSLQALHKNCGDHLGVVTSFKNPANCVRTYAEKEKLPLQKWPIDPSVCPKFDLGVVVSFGHLIPANIIHGFPNGMINVHASLLPRWRGAAPIIYAIMKGDAITGVSIMKIEPHRFDIGAILAQREVAIEPNVFMPDLHASLASLGADLLVDTVNNLSVRLKEAKPQDSTKTSYAPKITSKITEVNWSELSALDIYTRHRALFGYKNLTTSFLSKQVQLLEVRLPEKELPFQEPGAISYLRKARSLVIGCAQHSQLEVLQLRVEGRKPMSAQDFNNGFLKQARSLSFTANKLASL
;
A
#
# COMPACT_ATOMS: atom_id res chain seq x y z
N MET A 1 -3.84 -28.88 -14.88
CA MET A 1 -4.17 -29.97 -13.94
C MET A 1 -3.13 -30.01 -12.85
N TRP A 2 -3.39 -29.34 -11.73
CA TRP A 2 -2.63 -29.51 -10.48
C TRP A 2 -3.67 -29.56 -9.36
N GLN A 3 -4.24 -30.75 -9.17
CA GLN A 3 -4.90 -31.11 -7.93
C GLN A 3 -3.80 -31.54 -6.97
N ASN A 4 -3.63 -30.78 -5.88
CA ASN A 4 -3.06 -31.29 -4.63
C ASN A 4 -3.65 -30.45 -3.49
N VAL A 5 -4.96 -30.62 -3.31
CA VAL A 5 -5.63 -30.26 -2.06
C VAL A 5 -5.29 -31.36 -1.07
N VAL A 6 -4.35 -31.09 -0.17
CA VAL A 6 -4.11 -31.98 0.97
C VAL A 6 -5.34 -31.91 1.89
N PRO A 7 -5.95 -33.03 2.28
CA PRO A 7 -7.18 -33.02 3.06
C PRO A 7 -6.97 -32.41 4.45
N ILE A 8 -8.02 -31.75 4.91
CA ILE A 8 -8.21 -31.20 6.25
C ILE A 8 -7.71 -32.22 7.31
N ILE A 9 -6.71 -31.80 8.08
CA ILE A 9 -6.19 -32.54 9.22
C ILE A 9 -7.35 -32.84 10.18
N GLN A 10 -7.47 -34.13 10.56
CA GLN A 10 -8.40 -34.61 11.56
C GLN A 10 -8.33 -33.75 12.82
N ARG A 11 -9.45 -33.11 13.17
CA ARG A 11 -9.62 -32.37 14.42
C ARG A 11 -9.60 -33.36 15.58
N GLY A 12 -8.45 -33.47 16.25
CA GLY A 12 -8.34 -34.15 17.54
C GLY A 12 -9.27 -33.49 18.56
N LYS A 13 -9.94 -34.31 19.39
CA LYS A 13 -10.85 -33.92 20.47
C LYS A 13 -10.09 -33.28 21.65
N GLY A 14 -9.41 -32.16 21.43
CA GLY A 14 -9.03 -31.22 22.48
C GLY A 14 -10.09 -30.13 22.59
N THR A 15 -10.43 -29.68 23.79
CA THR A 15 -11.28 -28.50 24.00
C THR A 15 -10.55 -27.27 23.46
N TYR A 16 -10.78 -26.95 22.18
CA TYR A 16 -10.22 -25.76 21.55
C TYR A 16 -10.92 -24.54 22.14
N HIS A 17 -10.21 -23.81 23.00
CA HIS A 17 -10.63 -22.49 23.41
C HIS A 17 -10.11 -21.47 22.39
N PRO A 18 -10.99 -20.74 21.68
CA PRO A 18 -10.55 -19.69 20.76
C PRO A 18 -9.79 -18.61 21.53
N LEU A 19 -8.66 -18.18 20.96
CA LEU A 19 -7.82 -17.13 21.54
C LEU A 19 -8.62 -15.83 21.70
N LYS A 20 -8.45 -15.16 22.84
CA LYS A 20 -8.91 -13.79 23.06
C LYS A 20 -7.94 -12.83 22.39
N ILE A 21 -8.40 -12.09 21.40
CA ILE A 21 -7.56 -11.21 20.58
C ILE A 21 -7.96 -9.76 20.79
N LEU A 22 -6.97 -8.88 20.97
CA LEU A 22 -7.16 -7.44 20.86
C LEU A 22 -6.57 -6.95 19.53
N PHE A 23 -7.43 -6.55 18.61
CA PHE A 23 -7.09 -6.10 17.27
C PHE A 23 -6.81 -4.59 17.24
N PHE A 24 -5.74 -4.17 16.56
CA PHE A 24 -5.36 -2.78 16.36
C PHE A 24 -5.27 -2.49 14.86
N GLY A 25 -6.15 -1.62 14.35
CA GLY A 25 -6.17 -1.24 12.93
C GLY A 25 -7.04 -0.02 12.66
N THR A 26 -6.92 0.58 11.48
CA THR A 26 -7.57 1.87 11.17
C THR A 26 -8.17 1.94 9.76
N ASP A 27 -7.58 1.28 8.77
CA ASP A 27 -7.87 1.52 7.35
C ASP A 27 -8.45 0.29 6.63
N TYR A 28 -8.71 0.45 5.33
CA TYR A 28 -9.26 -0.59 4.47
C TYR A 28 -8.30 -1.77 4.25
N PHE A 29 -7.00 -1.63 4.55
CA PHE A 29 -6.09 -2.78 4.54
C PHE A 29 -6.35 -3.68 5.75
N SER A 30 -6.64 -3.06 6.89
CA SER A 30 -6.89 -3.77 8.15
C SER A 30 -8.29 -4.38 8.27
N LEU A 31 -9.28 -3.86 7.55
CA LEU A 31 -10.67 -4.30 7.65
C LEU A 31 -10.87 -5.80 7.31
N PRO A 32 -10.32 -6.36 6.22
CA PRO A 32 -10.46 -7.80 5.94
C PRO A 32 -9.90 -8.69 7.06
N SER A 33 -8.78 -8.29 7.68
CA SER A 33 -8.20 -9.01 8.81
C SER A 33 -9.11 -8.99 10.04
N LEU A 34 -9.73 -7.84 10.34
CA LEU A 34 -10.71 -7.72 11.42
C LEU A 34 -11.92 -8.63 11.18
N GLN A 35 -12.48 -8.60 9.96
CA GLN A 35 -13.63 -9.42 9.58
C GLN A 35 -13.34 -10.92 9.67
N ALA A 36 -12.17 -11.34 9.18
CA ALA A 36 -11.74 -12.73 9.22
C ALA A 36 -11.53 -13.21 10.66
N LEU A 37 -10.90 -12.39 11.51
CA LEU A 37 -10.74 -12.71 12.93
C LEU A 37 -12.07 -12.73 13.67
N HIS A 38 -13.00 -11.82 13.37
CA HIS A 38 -14.32 -11.80 13.99
C HIS A 38 -15.08 -13.10 13.69
N LYS A 39 -15.04 -13.56 12.44
CA LYS A 39 -15.60 -14.85 12.05
C LYS A 39 -14.91 -16.03 12.75
N ASN A 40 -13.60 -15.94 12.99
CA ASN A 40 -12.82 -17.02 13.59
C ASN A 40 -12.95 -17.11 15.12
N CYS A 41 -13.06 -15.96 15.81
CA CYS A 41 -12.98 -15.88 17.27
C CYS A 41 -14.30 -15.50 17.94
N GLY A 42 -15.30 -15.02 17.19
CA GLY A 42 -16.59 -14.57 17.74
C GLY A 42 -16.40 -13.48 18.81
N ASP A 43 -17.07 -13.66 19.96
CA ASP A 43 -17.07 -12.72 21.08
C ASP A 43 -15.71 -12.58 21.79
N HIS A 44 -14.71 -13.36 21.41
CA HIS A 44 -13.35 -13.28 21.95
C HIS A 44 -12.49 -12.18 21.31
N LEU A 45 -13.09 -11.28 20.51
CA LEU A 45 -12.40 -10.23 19.78
C LEU A 45 -12.71 -8.84 20.33
N GLY A 46 -11.68 -8.12 20.78
CA GLY A 46 -11.72 -6.69 21.04
C GLY A 46 -11.08 -5.89 19.91
N VAL A 47 -11.46 -4.62 19.76
CA VAL A 47 -10.95 -3.71 18.73
C VAL A 47 -10.41 -2.43 19.36
N VAL A 48 -9.26 -2.00 18.88
CA VAL A 48 -8.60 -0.73 19.20
C VAL A 48 -8.39 0.04 17.92
N THR A 49 -8.85 1.28 17.88
CA THR A 49 -8.66 2.13 16.69
C THR A 49 -8.50 3.61 17.05
N SER A 50 -7.97 4.39 16.11
CA SER A 50 -7.83 5.84 16.25
C SER A 50 -9.13 6.56 15.88
N PHE A 51 -9.57 7.48 16.74
CA PHE A 51 -10.79 8.28 16.49
C PHE A 51 -10.50 9.60 15.78
N LYS A 52 -9.27 9.82 15.31
CA LYS A 52 -8.86 11.07 14.64
C LYS A 52 -9.51 11.25 13.27
N ASN A 53 -9.70 10.15 12.51
CA ASN A 53 -10.32 10.20 11.20
C ASN A 53 -11.79 9.77 11.31
N PRO A 54 -12.77 10.61 10.91
CA PRO A 54 -14.18 10.23 10.90
C PRO A 54 -14.49 9.09 9.92
N ALA A 55 -13.74 8.98 8.81
CA ALA A 55 -13.89 7.90 7.82
C ALA A 55 -13.02 6.67 8.18
N ASN A 56 -13.20 6.12 9.38
CA ASN A 56 -12.48 4.95 9.87
C ASN A 56 -13.33 3.69 9.71
N CYS A 57 -13.04 2.88 8.69
CA CYS A 57 -13.81 1.69 8.37
C CYS A 57 -13.75 0.58 9.45
N VAL A 58 -12.64 0.51 10.21
CA VAL A 58 -12.51 -0.41 11.35
C VAL A 58 -13.47 -0.02 12.47
N ARG A 59 -13.54 1.27 12.80
CA ARG A 59 -14.49 1.80 13.78
C ARG A 59 -15.93 1.51 13.35
N THR A 60 -16.27 1.85 12.11
CA THR A 60 -17.63 1.65 11.58
C THR A 60 -18.04 0.17 11.64
N TYR A 61 -17.14 -0.74 11.29
CA TYR A 61 -17.41 -2.17 11.38
C TYR A 61 -17.60 -2.62 12.83
N ALA A 62 -16.72 -2.22 13.75
CA ALA A 62 -16.81 -2.60 15.16
C ALA A 62 -18.11 -2.10 15.83
N GLU A 63 -18.53 -0.86 15.55
CA GLU A 63 -19.79 -0.31 16.07
C GLU A 63 -21.01 -1.05 15.50
N LYS A 64 -21.02 -1.34 14.20
CA LYS A 64 -22.11 -2.08 13.54
C LYS A 64 -22.28 -3.49 14.10
N GLU A 65 -21.17 -4.21 14.26
CA GLU A 65 -21.16 -5.58 14.74
C GLU A 65 -21.14 -5.67 16.28
N LYS A 66 -21.18 -4.53 16.98
CA LYS A 66 -21.19 -4.41 18.45
C LYS A 66 -19.98 -5.07 19.13
N LEU A 67 -18.82 -5.02 18.48
CA LEU A 67 -17.56 -5.51 19.05
C LEU A 67 -17.08 -4.58 20.19
N PRO A 68 -16.47 -5.12 21.26
CA PRO A 68 -15.81 -4.31 22.28
C PRO A 68 -14.78 -3.35 21.66
N LEU A 69 -15.10 -2.06 21.64
CA LEU A 69 -14.32 -1.03 20.95
C LEU A 69 -13.63 -0.09 21.95
N GLN A 70 -12.33 0.10 21.78
CA GLN A 70 -11.53 1.03 22.55
C GLN A 70 -10.87 2.08 21.67
N LYS A 71 -10.86 3.32 22.15
CA LYS A 71 -10.16 4.43 21.51
C LYS A 71 -8.67 4.37 21.86
N TRP A 72 -7.80 4.51 20.86
CA TRP A 72 -6.37 4.69 21.10
C TRP A 72 -6.04 6.09 21.63
N PRO A 73 -5.11 6.25 22.61
CA PRO A 73 -4.38 5.20 23.32
C PRO A 73 -5.23 4.47 24.38
N ILE A 74 -4.90 3.20 24.62
CA ILE A 74 -5.57 2.35 25.63
C ILE A 74 -4.80 2.32 26.96
N ASP A 75 -5.48 1.98 28.04
CA ASP A 75 -4.85 1.64 29.31
C ASP A 75 -4.18 0.25 29.23
N PRO A 76 -2.90 0.10 29.60
CA PRO A 76 -2.20 -1.19 29.58
C PRO A 76 -2.88 -2.31 30.36
N SER A 77 -3.66 -2.00 31.41
CA SER A 77 -4.42 -2.97 32.21
C SER A 77 -5.47 -3.75 31.41
N VAL A 78 -5.80 -3.30 30.21
CA VAL A 78 -6.66 -4.01 29.27
C VAL A 78 -5.95 -5.24 28.69
N CYS A 79 -4.65 -5.15 28.41
CA CYS A 79 -3.90 -6.15 27.63
C CYS A 79 -3.93 -7.55 28.26
N PRO A 80 -3.75 -7.72 29.59
CA PRO A 80 -3.76 -9.05 30.23
C PRO A 80 -5.09 -9.80 30.15
N LYS A 81 -6.19 -9.14 29.71
CA LYS A 81 -7.49 -9.78 29.49
C LYS A 81 -7.57 -10.54 28.16
N PHE A 82 -6.58 -10.35 27.29
CA PHE A 82 -6.47 -10.94 25.97
C PHE A 82 -5.21 -11.78 25.89
N ASP A 83 -5.26 -12.86 25.10
CA ASP A 83 -4.14 -13.78 24.92
C ASP A 83 -3.10 -13.23 23.93
N LEU A 84 -3.54 -12.43 22.94
CA LEU A 84 -2.73 -11.94 21.83
C LEU A 84 -3.15 -10.53 21.39
N GLY A 85 -2.18 -9.65 21.13
CA GLY A 85 -2.40 -8.42 20.38
C GLY A 85 -2.13 -8.61 18.90
N VAL A 86 -3.03 -8.15 18.03
CA VAL A 86 -2.86 -8.22 16.57
C VAL A 86 -2.89 -6.82 15.98
N VAL A 87 -1.81 -6.41 15.31
CA VAL A 87 -1.72 -5.12 14.63
C VAL A 87 -1.83 -5.32 13.12
N VAL A 88 -2.64 -4.50 12.47
CA VAL A 88 -2.74 -4.44 11.01
C VAL A 88 -2.95 -2.99 10.60
N SER A 89 -2.01 -2.40 9.86
CA SER A 89 -2.09 -1.03 9.33
C SER A 89 -2.67 0.01 10.32
N PHE A 90 -2.12 0.04 11.52
CA PHE A 90 -2.65 0.87 12.61
C PHE A 90 -2.11 2.30 12.60
N GLY A 91 -0.88 2.49 12.10
CA GLY A 91 -0.26 3.82 11.94
C GLY A 91 0.29 4.45 13.23
N HIS A 92 0.33 3.71 14.34
CA HIS A 92 0.88 4.17 15.62
C HIS A 92 2.03 3.27 16.07
N LEU A 93 3.06 3.88 16.67
CA LEU A 93 4.08 3.13 17.41
C LEU A 93 3.45 2.59 18.69
N ILE A 94 3.53 1.27 18.89
CA ILE A 94 3.01 0.63 20.10
C ILE A 94 4.06 0.72 21.21
N PRO A 95 3.73 1.29 22.39
CA PRO A 95 4.66 1.35 23.50
C PRO A 95 4.97 -0.04 24.10
N ALA A 96 6.17 -0.20 24.67
CA ALA A 96 6.65 -1.49 25.19
C ALA A 96 5.73 -2.09 26.28
N ASN A 97 5.13 -1.27 27.14
CA ASN A 97 4.19 -1.74 28.17
C ASN A 97 2.89 -2.34 27.59
N ILE A 98 2.46 -1.89 26.41
CA ILE A 98 1.35 -2.52 25.68
C ILE A 98 1.82 -3.82 25.03
N ILE A 99 2.99 -3.82 24.37
CA ILE A 99 3.55 -5.01 23.71
C ILE A 99 3.71 -6.17 24.70
N HIS A 100 4.30 -5.90 25.87
CA HIS A 100 4.56 -6.90 26.91
C HIS A 100 3.32 -7.22 27.76
N GLY A 101 2.20 -6.52 27.56
CA GLY A 101 0.98 -6.72 28.32
C GLY A 101 0.17 -7.96 27.90
N PHE A 102 0.52 -8.60 26.79
CA PHE A 102 -0.17 -9.79 26.26
C PHE A 102 0.63 -11.07 26.55
N PRO A 103 0.00 -12.15 27.04
CA PRO A 103 0.68 -13.42 27.34
C PRO A 103 1.46 -14.01 26.16
N ASN A 104 0.90 -13.94 24.94
CA ASN A 104 1.58 -14.41 23.72
C ASN A 104 2.24 -13.26 22.92
N GLY A 105 2.37 -12.08 23.53
CA GLY A 105 2.90 -10.88 22.90
C GLY A 105 1.98 -10.30 21.83
N MET A 106 2.58 -9.60 20.86
CA MET A 106 1.86 -9.01 19.73
C MET A 106 2.45 -9.44 18.39
N ILE A 107 1.58 -9.61 17.40
CA ILE A 107 1.95 -9.87 16.01
C ILE A 107 1.44 -8.77 15.08
N ASN A 108 2.13 -8.54 13.97
CA ASN A 108 1.75 -7.60 12.92
C ASN A 108 1.55 -8.31 11.58
N VAL A 109 0.54 -7.88 10.82
CA VAL A 109 0.39 -8.21 9.39
C VAL A 109 1.07 -7.11 8.57
N HIS A 110 2.14 -7.46 7.86
CA HIS A 110 2.92 -6.52 7.05
C HIS A 110 2.81 -6.84 5.56
N ALA A 111 2.51 -5.84 4.73
CA ALA A 111 2.21 -6.01 3.30
C ALA A 111 3.46 -6.10 2.40
N SER A 112 4.48 -6.85 2.85
CA SER A 112 5.62 -7.25 2.03
C SER A 112 6.19 -8.59 2.50
N LEU A 113 7.12 -9.13 1.71
CA LEU A 113 8.00 -10.22 2.11
C LEU A 113 9.20 -9.66 2.87
N LEU A 114 9.07 -9.52 4.19
CA LEU A 114 10.15 -9.10 5.08
C LEU A 114 11.37 -10.04 4.93
N PRO A 115 12.60 -9.51 4.99
CA PRO A 115 12.99 -8.15 5.41
C PRO A 115 12.90 -7.07 4.32
N ARG A 116 12.43 -7.40 3.11
CA ARG A 116 12.24 -6.42 2.03
C ARG A 116 11.06 -5.50 2.35
N TRP A 117 11.21 -4.21 2.08
CA TRP A 117 10.19 -3.17 2.25
C TRP A 117 9.64 -3.02 3.68
N ARG A 118 10.53 -2.90 4.67
CA ARG A 118 10.15 -2.40 6.00
C ARG A 118 9.63 -0.97 5.92
N GLY A 119 8.62 -0.61 6.71
CA GLY A 119 8.13 0.75 6.84
C GLY A 119 6.74 0.99 6.26
N ALA A 120 6.46 2.24 5.95
CA ALA A 120 5.10 2.77 5.83
C ALA A 120 4.39 2.51 4.50
N ALA A 121 5.10 2.22 3.41
CA ALA A 121 4.49 2.15 2.07
C ALA A 121 4.93 0.95 1.21
N PRO A 122 5.02 -0.29 1.75
CA PRO A 122 5.60 -1.43 1.05
C PRO A 122 4.97 -1.72 -0.32
N ILE A 123 3.65 -1.65 -0.43
CA ILE A 123 2.91 -1.95 -1.68
C ILE A 123 3.29 -1.00 -2.81
N ILE A 124 3.38 0.30 -2.49
CA ILE A 124 3.75 1.34 -3.44
C ILE A 124 5.18 1.10 -3.93
N TYR A 125 6.11 0.82 -3.02
CA TYR A 125 7.51 0.59 -3.39
C TYR A 125 7.72 -0.70 -4.19
N ALA A 126 6.97 -1.76 -3.89
CA ALA A 126 7.02 -3.00 -4.67
C ALA A 126 6.63 -2.75 -6.14
N ILE A 127 5.53 -2.03 -6.39
CA ILE A 127 5.12 -1.65 -7.76
C ILE A 127 6.16 -0.70 -8.37
N MET A 128 6.56 0.35 -7.65
CA MET A 128 7.50 1.37 -8.17
C MET A 128 8.86 0.81 -8.56
N LYS A 129 9.31 -0.26 -7.90
CA LYS A 129 10.59 -0.92 -8.18
C LYS A 129 10.48 -2.08 -9.16
N GLY A 130 9.28 -2.34 -9.68
CA GLY A 130 9.06 -3.40 -10.65
C GLY A 130 9.32 -4.78 -10.07
N ASP A 131 9.05 -4.99 -8.78
CA ASP A 131 9.17 -6.31 -8.17
C ASP A 131 8.20 -7.27 -8.88
N ALA A 132 8.68 -8.46 -9.28
CA ALA A 132 7.84 -9.47 -9.91
C ALA A 132 6.98 -10.23 -8.88
N ILE A 133 7.41 -10.25 -7.62
CA ILE A 133 6.78 -10.97 -6.51
C ILE A 133 6.76 -10.05 -5.30
N THR A 134 5.65 -10.08 -4.56
CA THR A 134 5.49 -9.50 -3.24
C THR A 134 4.74 -10.48 -2.36
N GLY A 135 4.20 -10.05 -1.22
CA GLY A 135 3.42 -10.90 -0.35
C GLY A 135 3.09 -10.26 0.97
N VAL A 136 2.71 -11.09 1.92
CA VAL A 136 2.41 -10.70 3.30
C VAL A 136 3.30 -11.47 4.25
N SER A 137 3.80 -10.78 5.28
CA SER A 137 4.51 -11.38 6.42
C SER A 137 3.69 -11.19 7.69
N ILE A 138 3.54 -12.25 8.48
CA ILE A 138 3.14 -12.17 9.88
C ILE A 138 4.40 -12.22 10.73
N MET A 139 4.61 -11.23 11.58
CA MET A 139 5.81 -11.13 12.42
C MET A 139 5.48 -10.74 13.86
N LYS A 140 6.40 -11.02 14.79
CA LYS A 140 6.35 -10.44 16.14
C LYS A 140 6.55 -8.93 16.07
N ILE A 141 5.96 -8.21 17.00
CA ILE A 141 6.26 -6.79 17.22
C ILE A 141 7.38 -6.67 18.24
N GLU A 142 8.39 -5.88 17.91
CA GLU A 142 9.46 -5.48 18.81
C GLU A 142 9.28 -4.02 19.23
N PRO A 143 9.69 -3.63 20.44
CA PRO A 143 9.63 -2.24 20.86
C PRO A 143 10.63 -1.38 20.07
N HIS A 144 10.37 -0.06 20.05
CA HIS A 144 11.26 0.99 19.53
C HIS A 144 11.50 1.04 18.00
N ARG A 145 11.34 -0.07 17.26
CA ARG A 145 11.57 -0.12 15.81
C ARG A 145 10.45 -0.86 15.09
N PHE A 146 10.00 -0.27 13.98
CA PHE A 146 9.02 -0.91 13.09
C PHE A 146 9.65 -2.05 12.29
N ASP A 147 8.87 -3.12 12.14
CA ASP A 147 9.07 -4.20 11.18
C ASP A 147 10.38 -5.00 11.28
N ILE A 148 10.95 -5.10 12.48
CA ILE A 148 12.20 -5.85 12.73
C ILE A 148 12.00 -7.23 13.37
N GLY A 149 10.80 -7.52 13.87
CA GLY A 149 10.56 -8.73 14.67
C GLY A 149 10.64 -10.02 13.85
N ALA A 150 10.78 -11.14 14.56
CA ALA A 150 10.88 -12.45 13.95
C ALA A 150 9.63 -12.78 13.12
N ILE A 151 9.83 -13.37 11.94
CA ILE A 151 8.76 -13.77 11.01
C ILE A 151 8.17 -15.10 11.47
N LEU A 152 6.84 -15.14 11.62
CA LEU A 152 6.06 -16.34 11.94
C LEU A 152 5.60 -17.07 10.67
N ALA A 153 5.16 -16.31 9.68
CA ALA A 153 4.62 -16.86 8.44
C ALA A 153 4.75 -15.85 7.29
N GLN A 154 4.90 -16.36 6.06
CA GLN A 154 4.90 -15.56 4.84
C GLN A 154 4.07 -16.24 3.76
N ARG A 155 3.48 -15.43 2.88
CA ARG A 155 2.82 -15.90 1.68
C ARG A 155 3.11 -14.95 0.53
N GLU A 156 3.60 -15.51 -0.58
CA GLU A 156 4.00 -14.78 -1.77
C GLU A 156 2.84 -14.67 -2.78
N VAL A 157 2.87 -13.64 -3.60
CA VAL A 157 1.97 -13.42 -4.74
C VAL A 157 2.74 -12.72 -5.87
N ALA A 158 2.45 -13.09 -7.11
CA ALA A 158 2.99 -12.39 -8.27
C ALA A 158 2.40 -10.97 -8.37
N ILE A 159 3.22 -10.02 -8.82
CA ILE A 159 2.77 -8.68 -9.19
C ILE A 159 2.51 -8.70 -10.69
N GLU A 160 1.23 -8.58 -11.07
CA GLU A 160 0.88 -8.47 -12.49
C GLU A 160 1.52 -7.23 -13.12
N PRO A 161 2.07 -7.31 -14.35
CA PRO A 161 2.85 -6.21 -14.96
C PRO A 161 2.14 -4.86 -14.99
N ASN A 162 0.81 -4.88 -15.12
CA ASN A 162 -0.04 -3.69 -15.23
C ASN A 162 -0.91 -3.43 -13.99
N VAL A 163 -0.63 -4.10 -12.85
CA VAL A 163 -1.42 -3.89 -11.64
C VAL A 163 -1.34 -2.45 -11.16
N PHE A 164 -2.46 -1.92 -10.67
CA PHE A 164 -2.52 -0.62 -10.02
C PHE A 164 -2.52 -0.82 -8.50
N MET A 165 -2.07 0.19 -7.77
CA MET A 165 -1.93 0.12 -6.31
C MET A 165 -3.21 -0.34 -5.58
N PRO A 166 -4.42 0.18 -5.90
CA PRO A 166 -5.65 -0.26 -5.21
C PRO A 166 -5.93 -1.76 -5.36
N ASP A 167 -5.64 -2.34 -6.52
CA ASP A 167 -5.91 -3.76 -6.80
C ASP A 167 -4.94 -4.65 -6.02
N LEU A 168 -3.64 -4.33 -6.07
CA LEU A 168 -2.63 -5.06 -5.30
C LEU A 168 -2.88 -4.90 -3.79
N HIS A 169 -3.30 -3.71 -3.35
CA HIS A 169 -3.68 -3.45 -1.97
C HIS A 169 -4.84 -4.34 -1.51
N ALA A 170 -5.93 -4.42 -2.28
CA ALA A 170 -7.08 -5.26 -1.96
C ALA A 170 -6.69 -6.75 -1.93
N SER A 171 -5.90 -7.20 -2.91
CA SER A 171 -5.40 -8.58 -2.97
C SER A 171 -4.56 -8.95 -1.74
N LEU A 172 -3.59 -8.09 -1.37
CA LEU A 172 -2.73 -8.31 -0.20
C LEU A 172 -3.49 -8.22 1.12
N ALA A 173 -4.52 -7.36 1.22
CA ALA A 173 -5.35 -7.28 2.42
C ALA A 173 -6.13 -8.60 2.65
N SER A 174 -6.69 -9.19 1.59
CA SER A 174 -7.34 -10.50 1.66
C SER A 174 -6.34 -11.61 1.99
N LEU A 175 -5.19 -11.63 1.31
CA LEU A 175 -4.13 -12.61 1.52
C LEU A 175 -3.62 -12.60 2.97
N GLY A 176 -3.46 -11.39 3.53
CA GLY A 176 -3.02 -11.18 4.89
C GLY A 176 -4.05 -11.59 5.92
N ALA A 177 -5.34 -11.37 5.66
CA ALA A 177 -6.42 -11.84 6.52
C ALA A 177 -6.43 -13.38 6.62
N ASP A 178 -6.31 -14.07 5.49
CA ASP A 178 -6.26 -15.53 5.45
C ASP A 178 -5.02 -16.09 6.16
N LEU A 179 -3.85 -15.49 5.92
CA LEU A 179 -2.60 -15.88 6.56
C LEU A 179 -2.62 -15.62 8.07
N LEU A 180 -3.25 -14.53 8.49
CA LEU A 180 -3.43 -14.19 9.90
C LEU A 180 -4.30 -15.22 10.62
N VAL A 181 -5.44 -15.62 10.05
CA VAL A 181 -6.31 -16.65 10.64
C VAL A 181 -5.57 -17.99 10.76
N ASP A 182 -4.85 -18.41 9.72
CA ASP A 182 -4.00 -19.61 9.79
C ASP A 182 -2.94 -19.50 10.89
N THR A 183 -2.30 -18.33 11.01
CA THR A 183 -1.26 -18.10 12.02
C THR A 183 -1.83 -18.15 13.43
N VAL A 184 -2.99 -17.53 13.67
CA VAL A 184 -3.68 -17.53 14.96
C VAL A 184 -4.12 -18.95 15.35
N ASN A 185 -4.68 -19.71 14.42
CA ASN A 185 -5.13 -21.08 14.70
C ASN A 185 -3.96 -22.05 14.97
N ASN A 186 -2.75 -21.71 14.54
CA ASN A 186 -1.52 -22.49 14.75
C ASN A 186 -0.47 -21.75 15.61
N LEU A 187 -0.91 -20.80 16.45
CA LEU A 187 -0.03 -19.80 17.07
C LEU A 187 1.15 -20.41 17.84
N SER A 188 0.93 -21.44 18.65
CA SER A 188 1.98 -22.07 19.47
C SER A 188 3.12 -22.63 18.62
N VAL A 189 2.79 -23.28 17.51
CA VAL A 189 3.77 -23.80 16.55
C VAL A 189 4.47 -22.64 15.84
N ARG A 190 3.70 -21.65 15.34
CA ARG A 190 4.24 -20.48 14.63
C ARG A 190 5.19 -19.65 15.49
N LEU A 191 4.90 -19.51 16.79
CA LEU A 191 5.77 -18.80 17.74
C LEU A 191 7.08 -19.55 17.99
N LYS A 192 7.03 -20.89 18.06
CA LYS A 192 8.21 -21.75 18.24
C LYS A 192 9.11 -21.74 17.01
N GLU A 193 8.52 -21.67 15.82
CA GLU A 193 9.22 -21.69 14.54
C GLU A 193 9.62 -20.29 14.02
N ALA A 194 9.31 -19.23 14.76
CA ALA A 194 9.55 -17.86 14.34
C ALA A 194 11.04 -17.62 14.04
N LYS A 195 11.33 -17.05 12.86
CA LYS A 195 12.70 -16.87 12.36
C LYS A 195 13.13 -15.41 12.44
N PRO A 196 14.34 -15.10 12.92
CA PRO A 196 14.88 -13.75 12.83
C PRO A 196 15.01 -13.32 11.36
N GLN A 197 14.84 -12.03 11.11
CA GLN A 197 15.00 -11.48 9.77
C GLN A 197 16.49 -11.39 9.38
N ASP A 198 16.82 -11.74 8.14
CA ASP A 198 18.16 -11.57 7.57
C ASP A 198 18.46 -10.09 7.32
N SER A 199 19.30 -9.48 8.14
CA SER A 199 19.61 -8.05 8.05
C SER A 199 20.24 -7.65 6.71
N THR A 200 20.93 -8.57 6.03
CA THR A 200 21.61 -8.31 4.75
C THR A 200 20.65 -8.09 3.58
N LYS A 201 19.40 -8.55 3.71
CA LYS A 201 18.35 -8.44 2.67
C LYS A 201 17.35 -7.31 2.94
N THR A 202 17.62 -6.47 3.94
CA THR A 202 16.71 -5.41 4.35
C THR A 202 16.59 -4.31 3.29
N SER A 203 15.36 -3.91 2.98
CA SER A 203 15.09 -2.67 2.27
C SER A 203 13.96 -1.89 2.94
N TYR A 204 13.84 -0.60 2.62
CA TYR A 204 12.91 0.30 3.29
C TYR A 204 11.92 0.94 2.31
N ALA A 205 10.66 0.98 2.71
CA ALA A 205 9.57 1.66 2.05
C ALA A 205 9.12 2.86 2.92
N PRO A 206 9.83 4.00 2.85
CA PRO A 206 9.52 5.15 3.68
C PRO A 206 8.15 5.75 3.35
N LYS A 207 7.68 6.66 4.21
CA LYS A 207 6.42 7.36 3.99
C LYS A 207 6.46 8.17 2.69
N ILE A 208 5.38 8.07 1.90
CA ILE A 208 5.21 8.80 0.65
C ILE A 208 5.13 10.31 0.92
N THR A 209 6.01 11.08 0.28
CA THR A 209 6.04 12.55 0.31
C THR A 209 5.63 13.13 -1.03
N SER A 210 5.37 14.44 -1.13
CA SER A 210 5.03 15.05 -2.42
C SER A 210 6.18 14.97 -3.44
N LYS A 211 7.44 14.88 -3.01
CA LYS A 211 8.60 14.77 -3.90
C LYS A 211 8.51 13.56 -4.84
N ILE A 212 7.93 12.45 -4.37
CA ILE A 212 7.81 11.24 -5.20
C ILE A 212 6.84 11.42 -6.37
N THR A 213 5.96 12.41 -6.34
CA THR A 213 5.01 12.65 -7.42
C THR A 213 5.64 13.43 -8.57
N GLU A 214 6.79 14.05 -8.36
CA GLU A 214 7.40 14.94 -9.35
C GLU A 214 7.96 14.15 -10.53
N VAL A 215 7.59 14.57 -11.73
CA VAL A 215 8.09 14.02 -12.98
C VAL A 215 9.23 14.89 -13.45
N ASN A 216 10.43 14.31 -13.48
CA ASN A 216 11.57 14.87 -14.18
C ASN A 216 11.70 14.18 -15.54
N TRP A 217 11.23 14.85 -16.59
CA TRP A 217 11.14 14.27 -17.94
C TRP A 217 12.51 13.89 -18.52
N SER A 218 13.60 14.56 -18.13
CA SER A 218 14.95 14.29 -18.63
C SER A 218 15.64 13.13 -17.92
N GLU A 219 15.16 12.70 -16.75
CA GLU A 219 15.74 11.59 -15.98
C GLU A 219 14.90 10.32 -16.03
N LEU A 220 13.59 10.44 -16.28
CA LEU A 220 12.66 9.31 -16.21
C LEU A 220 12.20 8.89 -17.59
N SER A 221 12.24 7.59 -17.84
CA SER A 221 11.61 7.00 -19.03
C SER A 221 10.09 7.01 -18.90
N ALA A 222 9.38 6.83 -20.01
CA ALA A 222 7.93 6.67 -20.01
C ALA A 222 7.48 5.48 -19.14
N LEU A 223 8.24 4.39 -19.10
CA LEU A 223 7.97 3.24 -18.26
C LEU A 223 8.14 3.55 -16.77
N ASP A 224 9.17 4.32 -16.39
CA ASP A 224 9.36 4.77 -14.99
C ASP A 224 8.18 5.64 -14.53
N ILE A 225 7.76 6.58 -15.39
CA ILE A 225 6.65 7.48 -15.10
C ILE A 225 5.34 6.70 -15.01
N TYR A 226 5.08 5.79 -15.95
CA TYR A 226 3.88 4.95 -15.96
C TYR A 226 3.82 4.02 -14.75
N THR A 227 4.93 3.36 -14.40
CA THR A 227 5.01 2.50 -13.22
C THR A 227 4.76 3.29 -11.93
N ARG A 228 5.31 4.50 -11.84
CA ARG A 228 5.05 5.41 -10.72
C ARG A 228 3.59 5.87 -10.66
N HIS A 229 2.97 6.13 -11.82
CA HIS A 229 1.54 6.45 -11.90
C HIS A 229 0.70 5.30 -11.34
N ARG A 230 0.93 4.06 -11.79
CA ARG A 230 0.23 2.86 -11.28
C ARG A 230 0.40 2.69 -9.77
N ALA A 231 1.62 2.89 -9.27
CA ALA A 231 1.94 2.74 -7.85
C ALA A 231 1.32 3.83 -6.95
N LEU A 232 1.07 5.03 -7.48
CA LEU A 232 0.48 6.14 -6.72
C LEU A 232 -1.02 6.33 -7.00
N PHE A 233 -1.59 5.54 -7.90
CA PHE A 233 -2.98 5.67 -8.34
C PHE A 233 -3.96 5.59 -7.17
N GLY A 234 -4.93 6.50 -7.12
CA GLY A 234 -5.87 6.63 -6.00
C GLY A 234 -5.28 7.26 -4.73
N TYR A 235 -3.96 7.44 -4.64
CA TYR A 235 -3.28 8.07 -3.49
C TYR A 235 -2.80 9.48 -3.79
N LYS A 236 -1.99 9.66 -4.84
CA LYS A 236 -1.45 10.97 -5.28
C LYS A 236 -1.29 10.98 -6.80
N ASN A 237 -1.61 12.12 -7.42
CA ASN A 237 -1.33 12.33 -8.85
C ASN A 237 0.13 12.72 -9.06
N LEU A 238 0.70 12.30 -10.19
CA LEU A 238 2.00 12.79 -10.64
C LEU A 238 1.92 14.29 -10.94
N THR A 239 3.02 14.99 -10.72
CA THR A 239 3.11 16.44 -10.89
C THR A 239 4.26 16.84 -11.81
N THR A 240 4.04 17.91 -12.57
CA THR A 240 5.02 18.55 -13.44
C THR A 240 4.69 20.05 -13.53
N SER A 241 5.47 20.83 -14.27
CA SER A 241 5.24 22.27 -14.46
C SER A 241 5.06 22.64 -15.92
N PHE A 242 4.16 23.59 -16.16
CA PHE A 242 3.86 24.14 -17.48
C PHE A 242 3.57 25.63 -17.35
N LEU A 243 4.29 26.48 -18.10
CA LEU A 243 4.16 27.93 -18.00
C LEU A 243 4.24 28.45 -16.55
N SER A 244 5.19 27.89 -15.77
CA SER A 244 5.37 28.15 -14.33
C SER A 244 4.16 27.85 -13.43
N LYS A 245 3.20 27.06 -13.91
CA LYS A 245 2.07 26.55 -13.12
C LYS A 245 2.24 25.06 -12.86
N GLN A 246 1.81 24.61 -11.69
CA GLN A 246 1.78 23.18 -11.40
C GLN A 246 0.74 22.48 -12.28
N VAL A 247 1.08 21.30 -12.78
CA VAL A 247 0.20 20.42 -13.54
C VAL A 247 0.19 19.05 -12.89
N GLN A 248 -1.00 18.50 -12.70
CA GLN A 248 -1.20 17.13 -12.28
C GLN A 248 -1.56 16.26 -13.49
N LEU A 249 -0.87 15.13 -13.63
CA LEU A 249 -1.20 14.11 -14.62
C LEU A 249 -2.22 13.16 -13.98
N LEU A 250 -3.42 13.11 -14.54
CA LEU A 250 -4.55 12.37 -13.97
C LEU A 250 -4.69 11.00 -14.62
N GLU A 251 -4.52 10.94 -15.93
CA GLU A 251 -4.61 9.70 -16.70
C GLU A 251 -3.49 9.66 -17.73
N VAL A 252 -2.66 8.62 -17.66
CA VAL A 252 -1.51 8.40 -18.53
C VAL A 252 -1.42 6.95 -18.96
N ARG A 253 -0.81 6.71 -20.12
CA ARG A 253 -0.53 5.36 -20.63
C ARG A 253 0.75 5.33 -21.45
N LEU A 254 1.27 4.12 -21.64
CA LEU A 254 2.31 3.88 -22.63
C LEU A 254 1.68 3.86 -24.04
N PRO A 255 2.37 4.38 -25.07
CA PRO A 255 1.94 4.25 -26.45
C PRO A 255 1.82 2.79 -26.88
N GLU A 256 0.78 2.46 -27.66
CA GLU A 256 0.60 1.11 -28.24
C GLU A 256 1.59 0.82 -29.38
N LYS A 257 2.14 1.88 -29.99
CA LYS A 257 3.07 1.82 -31.11
C LYS A 257 4.19 2.81 -30.87
N GLU A 258 5.34 2.55 -31.47
CA GLU A 258 6.44 3.53 -31.49
C GLU A 258 5.96 4.86 -32.08
N LEU A 259 6.30 5.93 -31.38
CA LEU A 259 6.02 7.31 -31.78
C LEU A 259 7.32 7.99 -32.20
N PRO A 260 7.25 9.03 -33.05
CA PRO A 260 8.42 9.81 -33.39
C PRO A 260 9.12 10.35 -32.13
N PHE A 261 10.45 10.36 -32.19
CA PHE A 261 11.27 10.91 -31.12
C PHE A 261 10.89 12.36 -30.81
N GLN A 262 10.86 12.68 -29.53
CA GLN A 262 10.65 14.01 -28.99
C GLN A 262 11.63 14.22 -27.84
N GLU A 263 12.21 15.41 -27.77
CA GLU A 263 13.06 15.80 -26.65
C GLU A 263 12.30 15.68 -25.32
N PRO A 264 12.97 15.32 -24.21
CA PRO A 264 12.36 15.29 -22.89
C PRO A 264 11.55 16.55 -22.56
N GLY A 265 10.28 16.35 -22.19
CA GLY A 265 9.34 17.42 -21.85
C GLY A 265 8.71 18.12 -23.07
N ALA A 266 9.17 17.87 -24.30
CA ALA A 266 8.50 18.37 -25.50
C ALA A 266 7.12 17.73 -25.64
N ILE A 267 6.12 18.53 -26.03
CA ILE A 267 4.71 18.14 -26.07
C ILE A 267 4.20 18.23 -27.50
N SER A 268 3.50 17.20 -27.95
CA SER A 268 2.69 17.25 -29.17
C SER A 268 1.30 16.67 -28.92
N TYR A 269 0.35 16.99 -29.79
CA TYR A 269 -1.01 16.45 -29.72
C TYR A 269 -1.23 15.39 -30.80
N LEU A 270 -1.53 14.16 -30.38
CA LEU A 270 -1.81 13.05 -31.29
C LEU A 270 -3.31 12.96 -31.57
N ARG A 271 -3.74 13.53 -32.70
CA ARG A 271 -5.16 13.67 -33.05
C ARG A 271 -5.94 12.34 -33.11
N LYS A 272 -5.32 11.26 -33.61
CA LYS A 272 -5.97 9.94 -33.72
C LYS A 272 -6.27 9.32 -32.35
N ALA A 273 -5.33 9.42 -31.42
CA ALA A 273 -5.47 8.90 -30.06
C ALA A 273 -6.17 9.88 -29.10
N ARG A 274 -6.35 11.14 -29.53
CA ARG A 274 -6.87 12.25 -28.73
C ARG A 274 -6.08 12.50 -27.44
N SER A 275 -4.78 12.21 -27.45
CA SER A 275 -3.86 12.32 -26.32
C SER A 275 -2.76 13.34 -26.56
N LEU A 276 -2.14 13.82 -25.47
CA LEU A 276 -0.85 14.51 -25.53
C LEU A 276 0.26 13.47 -25.51
N VAL A 277 1.27 13.66 -26.35
CA VAL A 277 2.49 12.85 -26.34
C VAL A 277 3.60 13.71 -25.78
N ILE A 278 4.30 13.20 -24.77
CA ILE A 278 5.40 13.91 -24.11
C ILE A 278 6.67 13.09 -24.24
N GLY A 279 7.74 13.72 -24.73
CA GLY A 279 9.08 13.11 -24.76
C GLY A 279 9.61 12.86 -23.36
N CYS A 280 10.25 11.71 -23.15
CA CYS A 280 10.82 11.28 -21.88
C CYS A 280 12.28 10.87 -22.07
N ALA A 281 13.00 10.58 -20.99
CA ALA A 281 14.35 10.02 -21.06
C ALA A 281 14.36 8.67 -21.82
N GLN A 282 15.56 8.22 -22.20
CA GLN A 282 15.76 6.93 -22.88
C GLN A 282 14.95 6.80 -24.19
N HIS A 283 14.77 7.92 -24.90
CA HIS A 283 14.07 8.00 -26.21
C HIS A 283 12.65 7.41 -26.18
N SER A 284 11.98 7.51 -25.03
CA SER A 284 10.63 6.99 -24.82
C SER A 284 9.59 8.11 -24.82
N GLN A 285 8.32 7.77 -25.02
CA GLN A 285 7.21 8.72 -25.04
C GLN A 285 6.08 8.26 -24.12
N LEU A 286 5.44 9.21 -23.43
CA LEU A 286 4.28 8.96 -22.59
C LEU A 286 3.04 9.63 -23.20
N GLU A 287 1.92 8.93 -23.21
CA GLU A 287 0.62 9.52 -23.54
C GLU A 287 -0.09 10.02 -22.28
N VAL A 288 -0.56 11.27 -22.32
CA VAL A 288 -1.41 11.87 -21.28
C VAL A 288 -2.79 12.12 -21.86
N LEU A 289 -3.81 11.55 -21.23
CA LEU A 289 -5.21 11.63 -21.66
C LEU A 289 -5.97 12.72 -20.90
N GLN A 290 -5.66 12.85 -19.60
CA GLN A 290 -6.29 13.82 -18.72
C GLN A 290 -5.26 14.45 -17.78
N LEU A 291 -5.38 15.75 -17.60
CA LEU A 291 -4.51 16.55 -16.73
C LEU A 291 -5.27 17.68 -16.05
N ARG A 292 -4.66 18.26 -15.01
CA ARG A 292 -5.17 19.46 -14.33
C ARG A 292 -4.06 20.48 -14.19
N VAL A 293 -4.25 21.63 -14.84
CA VAL A 293 -3.40 22.81 -14.63
C VAL A 293 -3.90 23.57 -13.40
N GLU A 294 -2.98 24.09 -12.60
CA GLU A 294 -3.28 24.92 -11.43
C GLU A 294 -4.28 26.05 -11.76
N GLY A 295 -5.29 26.21 -10.90
CA GLY A 295 -6.38 27.16 -11.08
C GLY A 295 -7.43 26.74 -12.14
N ARG A 296 -7.36 25.53 -12.70
CA ARG A 296 -8.34 25.00 -13.67
C ARG A 296 -8.99 23.70 -13.16
N LYS A 297 -10.16 23.38 -13.72
CA LYS A 297 -10.78 22.05 -13.57
C LYS A 297 -9.95 21.00 -14.32
N PRO A 298 -10.04 19.70 -13.96
CA PRO A 298 -9.56 18.60 -14.79
C PRO A 298 -10.01 18.77 -16.25
N MET A 299 -9.12 18.50 -17.21
CA MET A 299 -9.40 18.69 -18.63
C MET A 299 -8.79 17.55 -19.46
N SER A 300 -9.40 17.29 -20.62
CA SER A 300 -8.85 16.33 -21.58
C SER A 300 -7.61 16.87 -22.28
N ALA A 301 -6.80 15.98 -22.85
CA ALA A 301 -5.72 16.33 -23.76
C ALA A 301 -6.18 17.20 -24.95
N GLN A 302 -7.40 16.96 -25.47
CA GLN A 302 -7.99 17.75 -26.54
C GLN A 302 -8.29 19.19 -26.11
N ASP A 303 -8.83 19.37 -24.90
CA ASP A 303 -9.13 20.71 -24.34
C ASP A 303 -7.84 21.46 -24.05
N PHE A 304 -6.83 20.78 -23.50
CA PHE A 304 -5.51 21.35 -23.29
C PHE A 304 -4.88 21.82 -24.61
N ASN A 305 -4.93 20.99 -25.65
CA ASN A 305 -4.43 21.35 -26.97
C ASN A 305 -5.13 22.61 -27.55
N ASN A 306 -6.46 22.69 -27.42
CA ASN A 306 -7.24 23.84 -27.90
C ASN A 306 -6.97 25.12 -27.09
N GLY A 307 -6.79 25.00 -25.78
CA GLY A 307 -6.63 26.12 -24.86
C GLY A 307 -5.19 26.62 -24.69
N PHE A 308 -4.18 25.77 -24.94
CA PHE A 308 -2.78 26.11 -24.65
C PHE A 308 -1.84 25.90 -25.84
N LEU A 309 -1.86 24.73 -26.50
CA LEU A 309 -0.85 24.41 -27.53
C LEU A 309 -1.08 25.17 -28.84
N LYS A 310 -2.31 25.25 -29.34
CA LYS A 310 -2.61 25.98 -30.60
C LYS A 310 -2.32 27.48 -30.53
N GLN A 311 -2.13 28.03 -29.33
CA GLN A 311 -1.94 29.45 -29.11
C GLN A 311 -0.45 29.85 -29.02
N ALA A 312 0.49 28.90 -29.10
CA ALA A 312 1.92 29.16 -28.92
C ALA A 312 2.79 28.34 -29.89
N ARG A 313 3.93 28.89 -30.32
CA ARG A 313 4.83 28.26 -31.30
C ARG A 313 5.85 27.27 -30.72
N SER A 314 6.01 27.20 -29.39
CA SER A 314 6.83 26.18 -28.71
C SER A 314 6.49 26.15 -27.22
N LEU A 315 6.03 25.00 -26.71
CA LEU A 315 5.74 24.80 -25.29
C LEU A 315 6.22 23.42 -24.84
N SER A 316 6.74 23.35 -23.61
CA SER A 316 7.22 22.12 -22.99
C SER A 316 6.73 22.00 -21.55
N PHE A 317 6.64 20.76 -21.07
CA PHE A 317 6.60 20.48 -19.64
C PHE A 317 8.01 20.47 -19.10
N THR A 318 8.18 20.96 -17.87
CA THR A 318 9.44 20.92 -17.14
C THR A 318 9.26 20.19 -15.82
N ALA A 319 10.37 19.81 -15.18
CA ALA A 319 10.32 19.46 -13.77
C ALA A 319 9.66 20.58 -12.96
N ASN A 320 9.09 20.23 -11.79
CA ASN A 320 8.55 21.26 -10.90
C ASN A 320 9.62 22.30 -10.62
N LYS A 321 9.31 23.59 -10.80
CA LYS A 321 10.10 24.63 -10.16
C LYS A 321 9.93 24.39 -8.67
N LEU A 322 10.96 23.91 -8.00
CA LEU A 322 11.03 23.97 -6.54
C LEU A 322 10.66 25.41 -6.18
N ALA A 323 9.53 25.61 -5.51
CA ALA A 323 9.42 26.75 -4.63
C ALA A 323 10.51 26.49 -3.58
N SER A 324 11.70 27.01 -3.85
CA SER A 324 12.73 27.17 -2.84
C SER A 324 12.14 28.12 -1.80
N LEU A 325 11.49 27.53 -0.80
CA LEU A 325 11.34 28.09 0.54
C LEU A 325 12.55 27.64 1.34
#